data_AF-A0A0T6LNT2-F1
#
_entry.id   AF-A0A0T6LNT2-F1
#
_cell.length_a   1.000
_cell.length_b   1.000
_cell.length_c   1.000
_cell.angle_alpha   90.00
_cell.angle_beta   90.00
_cell.angle_gamma   90.00
#
_symmetry.space_group_name_H-M   'P 1'
#
loop_
_entity.id
_entity.type
_entity.pdbx_description
1 polymer ?
#
loop_
_entity_poly.entity_id
_entity_poly.type
_entity_poly.pdbx_seq_one_letter_code
_entity_poly.pdbx_strand_id
1 'polypeptide(L)'
;MATGVTAERLAGLRRWNLGLTLLHLLQAVAVVLLAGSFSITITSSVPEGPPGTTAPAPEALFDVPIGWAVAVFLVLAAVDHLLTATVCRRVYERDLRRGINRFRWLEYALSATLMVLLIGFYAGVTSLNAVIAVVGANVGMILFGWVEEVMNPPGRARTRMLPFWFGTLVGVTPWVSIAYNIVAARTVPGFVYGIVLVQAVLFFSFGVNQWLQYRGVGRWSDYAYGEKSYLVLSLAAKSLLAWQIFTGSLAD
;
A
#
# COMPACT_ATOMS: atom_id res chain seq x y z
N MET A 1 -28.69 2.03 1.46
CA MET A 1 -27.48 2.88 1.57
C MET A 1 -26.50 2.22 2.52
N ALA A 2 -25.21 2.52 2.41
CA ALA A 2 -24.21 2.04 3.35
C ALA A 2 -24.45 2.57 4.77
N THR A 3 -24.16 1.75 5.78
CA THR A 3 -24.37 2.08 7.19
C THR A 3 -23.42 3.18 7.66
N GLY A 4 -23.90 4.07 8.52
CA GLY A 4 -23.09 5.14 9.11
C GLY A 4 -22.64 6.25 8.15
N VAL A 5 -23.16 6.33 6.93
CA VAL A 5 -22.84 7.40 5.97
C VAL A 5 -23.85 8.55 6.07
N THR A 6 -23.86 9.24 7.21
CA THR A 6 -24.73 10.42 7.46
C THR A 6 -24.06 11.73 6.97
N ALA A 7 -24.83 12.81 6.85
CA ALA A 7 -24.31 14.11 6.42
C ALA A 7 -23.21 14.65 7.37
N GLU A 8 -23.41 14.49 8.67
CA GLU A 8 -22.48 14.92 9.72
C GLU A 8 -21.16 14.15 9.63
N ARG A 9 -21.25 12.82 9.41
CA ARG A 9 -20.07 11.96 9.26
C ARG A 9 -19.32 12.24 7.97
N LEU A 10 -20.01 12.51 6.86
CA LEU A 10 -19.39 12.94 5.60
C LEU A 10 -18.66 14.29 5.76
N ALA A 11 -19.25 15.25 6.47
CA ALA A 11 -18.57 16.50 6.82
C ALA A 11 -17.34 16.25 7.73
N GLY A 12 -17.43 15.27 8.63
CA GLY A 12 -16.29 14.75 9.38
C GLY A 12 -15.19 14.19 8.49
N LEU A 13 -15.52 13.30 7.55
CA LEU A 13 -14.58 12.70 6.62
C LEU A 13 -13.89 13.74 5.73
N ARG A 14 -14.57 14.82 5.34
CA ARG A 14 -13.90 15.94 4.65
C ARG A 14 -12.79 16.56 5.50
N ARG A 15 -13.05 16.84 6.78
CA ARG A 15 -12.05 17.40 7.69
C ARG A 15 -10.87 16.45 7.86
N TRP A 16 -11.14 15.14 7.97
CA TRP A 16 -10.10 14.11 7.99
C TRP A 16 -9.25 14.12 6.73
N ASN A 17 -9.87 14.07 5.54
CA ASN A 17 -9.14 14.11 4.28
C ASN A 17 -8.27 15.37 4.15
N LEU A 18 -8.77 16.57 4.49
CA LEU A 18 -7.94 17.78 4.49
C LEU A 18 -6.75 17.69 5.45
N GLY A 19 -6.95 17.16 6.65
CA GLY A 19 -5.85 16.95 7.61
C GLY A 19 -4.81 15.95 7.08
N LEU A 20 -5.26 14.86 6.47
CA LEU A 20 -4.40 13.84 5.88
C LEU A 20 -3.61 14.37 4.68
N THR A 21 -4.22 15.22 3.83
CA THR A 21 -3.50 15.95 2.79
C THR A 21 -2.31 16.70 3.36
N LEU A 22 -2.54 17.52 4.39
CA LEU A 22 -1.48 18.31 5.01
C LEU A 22 -0.40 17.43 5.63
N LEU A 23 -0.80 16.40 6.40
CA LEU A 23 0.15 15.50 7.07
C LEU A 23 1.02 14.73 6.07
N HIS A 24 0.46 14.20 4.99
CA HIS A 24 1.25 13.50 3.98
C HIS A 24 2.15 14.44 3.19
N LEU A 25 1.65 15.64 2.83
CA LEU A 25 2.44 16.61 2.09
C LEU A 25 3.62 17.15 2.91
N LEU A 26 3.39 17.48 4.19
CA LEU A 26 4.45 17.93 5.09
C LEU A 26 5.54 16.86 5.26
N GLN A 27 5.15 15.59 5.41
CA GLN A 27 6.11 14.49 5.45
C GLN A 27 6.88 14.33 4.14
N ALA A 28 6.21 14.43 2.99
CA ALA A 28 6.86 14.34 1.68
C ALA A 28 7.90 15.45 1.50
N VAL A 29 7.53 16.69 1.83
CA VAL A 29 8.44 17.85 1.78
C VAL A 29 9.61 17.65 2.74
N ALA A 30 9.36 17.21 3.97
CA ALA A 30 10.43 16.95 4.94
C ALA A 30 11.41 15.88 4.43
N VAL A 31 10.92 14.77 3.88
CA VAL A 31 11.78 13.73 3.30
C VAL A 31 12.61 14.29 2.14
N VAL A 32 12.01 15.02 1.20
CA VAL A 32 12.75 15.57 0.05
C VAL A 32 13.83 16.57 0.48
N LEU A 33 13.55 17.42 1.47
CA LEU A 33 14.49 18.44 1.92
C LEU A 33 15.62 17.89 2.78
N LEU A 34 15.39 16.79 3.49
CA LEU A 34 16.31 16.26 4.49
C LEU A 34 17.03 14.98 4.06
N ALA A 35 16.56 14.28 3.03
CA ALA A 35 17.13 12.98 2.64
C ALA A 35 18.44 13.13 1.87
N GLY A 36 19.41 12.28 2.20
CA GLY A 36 20.61 12.02 1.41
C GLY A 36 20.32 11.35 0.06
N SER A 37 21.38 11.10 -0.71
CA SER A 37 21.29 10.60 -2.10
C SER A 37 21.26 9.07 -2.23
N PHE A 38 20.98 8.34 -1.16
CA PHE A 38 20.98 6.87 -1.18
C PHE A 38 20.02 6.30 -2.23
N SER A 39 20.52 5.34 -2.99
CA SER A 39 19.79 4.63 -4.04
C SER A 39 19.97 3.12 -3.92
N ILE A 40 19.00 2.38 -4.45
CA ILE A 40 19.11 0.92 -4.62
C ILE A 40 19.04 0.59 -6.10
N THR A 41 20.02 -0.17 -6.58
CA THR A 41 20.14 -0.59 -7.98
C THR A 41 19.20 -1.76 -8.29
N ILE A 42 18.44 -1.61 -9.37
CA ILE A 42 17.65 -2.69 -9.98
C ILE A 42 18.55 -3.46 -10.95
N THR A 43 18.45 -4.78 -10.94
CA THR A 43 19.34 -5.66 -11.72
C THR A 43 18.59 -6.52 -12.74
N SER A 44 19.34 -7.05 -13.71
CA SER A 44 18.85 -7.98 -14.72
C SER A 44 19.77 -9.19 -14.88
N SER A 45 19.20 -10.34 -15.23
CA SER A 45 19.94 -11.56 -15.56
C SER A 45 19.26 -12.23 -16.76
N VAL A 46 19.43 -11.65 -17.95
CA VAL A 46 18.81 -12.15 -19.19
C VAL A 46 19.52 -13.42 -19.66
N PRO A 47 18.83 -14.49 -20.08
CA PRO A 47 19.48 -15.70 -20.57
C PRO A 47 20.38 -15.46 -21.79
N GLU A 48 21.60 -15.99 -21.75
CA GLU A 48 22.61 -15.83 -22.82
C GLU A 48 22.80 -17.11 -23.67
N GLY A 49 22.02 -18.16 -23.40
CA GLY A 49 22.14 -19.45 -24.07
C GLY A 49 20.84 -20.27 -24.04
N PRO A 50 20.89 -21.52 -24.54
CA PRO A 50 19.74 -22.43 -24.52
C PRO A 50 19.18 -22.70 -23.11
N PRO A 51 17.90 -23.13 -22.96
CA PRO A 51 17.33 -23.48 -21.66
C PRO A 51 18.19 -24.49 -20.89
N GLY A 52 18.43 -24.22 -19.60
CA GLY A 52 19.32 -25.01 -18.74
C GLY A 52 20.75 -24.47 -18.66
N THR A 53 21.12 -23.46 -19.46
CA THR A 53 22.37 -22.70 -19.28
C THR A 53 22.34 -21.98 -17.93
N THR A 54 23.48 -21.93 -17.24
CA THR A 54 23.64 -21.17 -15.98
C THR A 54 23.21 -19.72 -16.18
N ALA A 55 22.40 -19.19 -15.26
CA ALA A 55 22.01 -17.78 -15.30
C ALA A 55 23.25 -16.88 -15.16
N PRO A 56 23.37 -15.82 -15.97
CA PRO A 56 24.49 -14.89 -15.83
C PRO A 56 24.41 -14.14 -14.50
N ALA A 57 25.54 -13.56 -14.08
CA ALA A 57 25.57 -12.68 -12.92
C ALA A 57 24.61 -11.49 -13.13
N PRO A 58 23.94 -10.99 -12.07
CA PRO A 58 23.07 -9.82 -12.19
C PRO A 58 23.85 -8.57 -12.64
N GLU A 59 23.39 -7.95 -13.72
CA GLU A 59 23.90 -6.67 -14.22
C GLU A 59 23.05 -5.52 -13.69
N ALA A 60 23.69 -4.38 -13.39
CA ALA A 60 23.00 -3.16 -12.99
C ALA A 60 22.20 -2.57 -14.17
N LEU A 61 20.92 -2.24 -13.94
CA LEU A 61 20.08 -1.56 -14.93
C LEU A 61 19.96 -0.05 -14.64
N PHE A 62 19.44 0.29 -13.47
CA PHE A 62 19.24 1.67 -13.05
C PHE A 62 19.09 1.76 -11.54
N ASP A 63 19.32 2.96 -11.01
CA ASP A 63 19.23 3.25 -9.59
C ASP A 63 17.88 3.89 -9.24
N VAL A 64 17.26 3.40 -8.17
CA VAL A 64 16.05 4.01 -7.59
C VAL A 64 16.47 4.92 -6.45
N PRO A 65 16.34 6.25 -6.58
CA PRO A 65 16.64 7.17 -5.49
C PRO A 65 15.57 7.06 -4.40
N ILE A 66 15.95 6.55 -3.23
CA ILE A 66 14.99 6.09 -2.23
C ILE A 66 14.22 7.25 -1.59
N GLY A 67 14.87 8.39 -1.31
CA GLY A 67 14.21 9.58 -0.77
C GLY A 67 13.07 10.07 -1.68
N TRP A 68 13.29 10.11 -3.00
CA TRP A 68 12.26 10.47 -3.96
C TRP A 68 11.15 9.43 -4.05
N ALA A 69 11.48 8.13 -4.04
CA ALA A 69 10.47 7.08 -4.04
C ALA A 69 9.57 7.12 -2.79
N VAL A 70 10.13 7.44 -1.62
CA VAL A 70 9.36 7.66 -0.38
C VAL A 70 8.43 8.86 -0.52
N ALA A 71 8.94 9.99 -1.02
CA ALA A 71 8.14 11.18 -1.25
C ALA A 71 6.96 10.93 -2.21
N VAL A 72 7.17 10.12 -3.27
CA VAL A 72 6.12 9.80 -4.24
C VAL A 72 4.92 9.10 -3.59
N PHE A 73 5.11 8.07 -2.76
CA PHE A 73 3.95 7.40 -2.15
C PHE A 73 3.21 8.29 -1.14
N LEU A 74 3.91 9.23 -0.49
CA LEU A 74 3.30 10.23 0.39
C LEU A 74 2.49 11.25 -0.42
N VAL A 75 3.04 11.74 -1.53
CA VAL A 75 2.35 12.68 -2.43
C VAL A 75 1.11 12.03 -3.05
N LEU A 76 1.18 10.77 -3.47
CA LEU A 76 0.01 10.04 -3.99
C LEU A 76 -1.15 10.03 -2.98
N ALA A 77 -0.86 9.75 -1.71
CA ALA A 77 -1.86 9.82 -0.64
C ALA A 77 -2.38 11.25 -0.42
N ALA A 78 -1.49 12.26 -0.39
CA ALA A 78 -1.88 13.65 -0.21
C ALA A 78 -2.83 14.12 -1.32
N VAL A 79 -2.54 13.76 -2.57
CA VAL A 79 -3.35 14.09 -3.76
C VAL A 79 -4.71 13.42 -3.68
N ASP A 80 -4.80 12.12 -3.35
CA ASP A 80 -6.08 11.43 -3.22
C ASP A 80 -6.98 12.07 -2.16
N HIS A 81 -6.42 12.33 -0.98
CA HIS A 81 -7.13 13.02 0.09
C HIS A 81 -7.55 14.43 -0.31
N LEU A 82 -6.73 15.16 -1.05
CA LEU A 82 -7.07 16.51 -1.49
C LEU A 82 -8.24 16.48 -2.49
N LEU A 83 -8.16 15.58 -3.48
CA LEU A 83 -9.20 15.39 -4.48
C LEU A 83 -10.53 15.00 -3.83
N THR A 84 -10.54 14.01 -2.94
CA THR A 84 -11.75 13.55 -2.23
C THR A 84 -12.31 14.59 -1.26
N ALA A 85 -11.49 15.49 -0.71
CA ALA A 85 -11.93 16.60 0.11
C ALA A 85 -12.49 17.80 -0.69
N THR A 86 -12.12 17.93 -1.96
CA THR A 86 -12.37 19.14 -2.77
C THR A 86 -13.11 18.79 -4.08
N VAL A 87 -12.38 18.68 -5.19
CA VAL A 87 -12.92 18.60 -6.56
C VAL A 87 -13.76 17.34 -6.77
N CYS A 88 -13.30 16.20 -6.24
CA CYS A 88 -13.97 14.91 -6.40
C CYS A 88 -14.93 14.58 -5.24
N ARG A 89 -15.16 15.51 -4.31
CA ARG A 89 -15.94 15.27 -3.09
C ARG A 89 -17.33 14.73 -3.36
N ARG A 90 -18.06 15.30 -4.33
CA ARG A 90 -19.43 14.85 -4.65
C ARG A 90 -19.45 13.39 -5.12
N VAL A 91 -18.47 13.00 -5.92
CA VAL A 91 -18.31 11.63 -6.42
C VAL A 91 -17.96 10.70 -5.28
N TYR A 92 -16.98 11.08 -4.46
CA TYR A 92 -16.56 10.35 -3.27
C TYR A 92 -17.73 10.08 -2.31
N GLU A 93 -18.46 11.11 -1.90
CA GLU A 93 -19.59 10.94 -0.96
C GLU A 93 -20.75 10.13 -1.55
N ARG A 94 -21.01 10.24 -2.87
CA ARG A 94 -22.01 9.41 -3.55
C ARG A 94 -21.62 7.94 -3.50
N ASP A 95 -20.36 7.64 -3.73
CA ASP A 95 -19.83 6.28 -3.75
C ASP A 95 -19.79 5.69 -2.34
N LEU A 96 -19.40 6.44 -1.32
CA LEU A 96 -19.48 5.98 0.07
C LEU A 96 -20.91 5.58 0.46
N ARG A 97 -21.94 6.34 0.05
CA ARG A 97 -23.35 5.96 0.30
C ARG A 97 -23.74 4.65 -0.39
N ARG A 98 -23.02 4.27 -1.46
CA ARG A 98 -23.14 2.99 -2.18
C ARG A 98 -22.23 1.90 -1.63
N GLY A 99 -21.47 2.17 -0.55
CA GLY A 99 -20.58 1.20 0.08
C GLY A 99 -19.33 0.90 -0.73
N ILE A 100 -18.84 1.88 -1.49
CA ILE A 100 -17.62 1.76 -2.30
C ILE A 100 -16.76 3.01 -2.17
N ASN A 101 -15.44 2.83 -2.15
CA ASN A 101 -14.48 3.92 -2.27
C ASN A 101 -13.46 3.61 -3.37
N ARG A 102 -13.76 4.04 -4.61
CA ARG A 102 -12.85 3.83 -5.75
C ARG A 102 -11.54 4.62 -5.66
N PHE A 103 -11.55 5.75 -4.95
CA PHE A 103 -10.37 6.62 -4.79
C PHE A 103 -9.30 5.91 -3.98
N ARG A 104 -9.69 5.34 -2.84
CA ARG A 104 -8.81 4.51 -2.01
C ARG A 104 -8.14 3.38 -2.79
N TRP A 105 -8.91 2.63 -3.58
CA TRP A 105 -8.35 1.50 -4.33
C TRP A 105 -7.39 1.94 -5.44
N LEU A 106 -7.67 3.05 -6.12
CA LEU A 106 -6.74 3.61 -7.10
C LEU A 106 -5.46 4.12 -6.44
N GLU A 107 -5.58 4.83 -5.32
CA GLU A 107 -4.42 5.32 -4.56
C GLU A 107 -3.56 4.16 -4.05
N TYR A 108 -4.17 3.15 -3.40
CA TYR A 108 -3.44 2.00 -2.86
C TYR A 108 -2.81 1.14 -3.94
N ALA A 109 -3.42 1.02 -5.13
CA ALA A 109 -2.83 0.25 -6.23
C ALA A 109 -1.47 0.82 -6.64
N LEU A 110 -1.28 2.14 -6.50
CA LEU A 110 -0.03 2.81 -6.81
C LEU A 110 0.89 2.90 -5.59
N SER A 111 0.41 3.50 -4.50
CA SER A 111 1.24 3.81 -3.34
C SER A 111 1.65 2.56 -2.57
N ALA A 112 0.73 1.63 -2.29
CA ALA A 112 1.05 0.41 -1.56
C ALA A 112 1.98 -0.49 -2.39
N THR A 113 1.83 -0.49 -3.72
CA THR A 113 2.74 -1.22 -4.62
C THR A 113 4.15 -0.66 -4.55
N LEU A 114 4.31 0.67 -4.61
CA LEU A 114 5.60 1.31 -4.43
C LEU A 114 6.19 1.01 -3.04
N MET A 115 5.38 1.05 -1.99
CA MET A 115 5.82 0.71 -0.62
C MET A 115 6.32 -0.74 -0.53
N VAL A 116 5.58 -1.72 -1.07
CA VAL A 116 5.99 -3.13 -1.06
C VAL A 116 7.26 -3.35 -1.88
N LEU A 117 7.44 -2.65 -3.01
CA LEU A 117 8.69 -2.67 -3.75
C LEU A 117 9.86 -2.15 -2.91
N LEU A 118 9.70 -1.01 -2.23
CA LEU A 118 10.75 -0.47 -1.36
C LEU A 118 11.11 -1.45 -0.25
N ILE A 119 10.12 -2.03 0.44
CA ILE A 119 10.36 -3.07 1.45
C ILE A 119 11.11 -4.27 0.83
N GLY A 120 10.71 -4.69 -0.38
CA GLY A 120 11.40 -5.69 -1.18
C GLY A 120 12.85 -5.35 -1.46
N PHE A 121 13.15 -4.11 -1.84
CA PHE A 121 14.50 -3.64 -2.13
C PHE A 121 15.40 -3.71 -0.89
N TYR A 122 14.91 -3.28 0.27
CA TYR A 122 15.63 -3.44 1.55
C TYR A 122 15.83 -4.91 1.94
N ALA A 123 14.94 -5.81 1.48
CA ALA A 123 15.10 -7.25 1.62
C ALA A 123 15.88 -7.91 0.46
N GLY A 124 16.48 -7.13 -0.45
CA GLY A 124 17.30 -7.65 -1.56
C GLY A 124 16.52 -8.18 -2.77
N VAL A 125 15.23 -7.92 -2.89
CA VAL A 125 14.40 -8.28 -4.05
C VAL A 125 14.55 -7.21 -5.14
N THR A 126 15.70 -7.20 -5.83
CA THR A 126 16.07 -6.12 -6.78
C THR A 126 16.07 -6.52 -8.25
N SER A 127 15.82 -7.79 -8.59
CA SER A 127 15.78 -8.21 -10.00
C SER A 127 14.53 -7.68 -10.70
N LEU A 128 14.68 -7.20 -11.94
CA LEU A 128 13.58 -6.60 -12.72
C LEU A 128 12.39 -7.56 -12.88
N ASN A 129 12.65 -8.86 -13.09
CA ASN A 129 11.61 -9.87 -13.19
C ASN A 129 10.78 -9.98 -11.89
N ALA A 130 11.44 -9.93 -10.73
CA ALA A 130 10.75 -9.94 -9.44
C ALA A 130 9.95 -8.65 -9.22
N VAL A 131 10.50 -7.49 -9.59
CA VAL A 131 9.79 -6.20 -9.54
C VAL A 131 8.49 -6.25 -10.35
N ILE A 132 8.54 -6.72 -11.59
CA ILE A 132 7.37 -6.85 -12.47
C ILE A 132 6.31 -7.76 -11.81
N ALA A 133 6.72 -8.92 -11.30
CA ALA A 133 5.81 -9.85 -10.65
C ALA A 133 5.17 -9.27 -9.37
N VAL A 134 5.95 -8.58 -8.54
CA VAL A 134 5.48 -7.92 -7.31
C VAL A 134 4.49 -6.80 -7.64
N VAL A 135 4.76 -6.00 -8.68
CA VAL A 135 3.82 -4.96 -9.15
C VAL A 135 2.49 -5.59 -9.55
N GLY A 136 2.52 -6.63 -10.40
CA GLY A 136 1.30 -7.31 -10.83
C GLY A 136 0.52 -7.92 -9.66
N ALA A 137 1.20 -8.61 -8.74
CA ALA A 137 0.59 -9.24 -7.59
C ALA A 137 -0.04 -8.22 -6.62
N ASN A 138 0.67 -7.14 -6.30
CA ASN A 138 0.18 -6.15 -5.35
C ASN A 138 -0.94 -5.28 -5.93
N VAL A 139 -0.83 -4.86 -7.20
CA VAL A 139 -1.94 -4.19 -7.91
C VAL A 139 -3.15 -5.13 -7.97
N GLY A 140 -2.94 -6.40 -8.33
CA GLY A 140 -3.99 -7.42 -8.36
C GLY A 140 -4.71 -7.57 -7.02
N MET A 141 -3.96 -7.65 -5.91
CA MET A 141 -4.52 -7.69 -4.55
C MET A 141 -5.47 -6.51 -4.31
N ILE A 142 -5.03 -5.29 -4.63
CA ILE A 142 -5.82 -4.08 -4.44
C ILE A 142 -7.09 -4.09 -5.29
N LEU A 143 -6.99 -4.49 -6.57
CA LEU A 143 -8.14 -4.60 -7.46
C LEU A 143 -9.14 -5.65 -6.98
N PHE A 144 -8.69 -6.75 -6.37
CA PHE A 144 -9.61 -7.70 -5.73
C PHE A 144 -10.34 -7.11 -4.53
N GLY A 145 -9.71 -6.23 -3.76
CA GLY A 145 -10.40 -5.45 -2.71
C GLY A 145 -11.48 -4.54 -3.29
N TRP A 146 -11.20 -3.88 -4.42
CA TRP A 146 -12.22 -3.11 -5.14
C TRP A 146 -13.37 -4.00 -5.64
N VAL A 147 -13.06 -5.15 -6.25
CA VAL A 147 -14.08 -6.10 -6.72
C VAL A 147 -14.94 -6.62 -5.57
N GLU A 148 -14.35 -6.86 -4.39
CA GLU A 148 -15.10 -7.22 -3.17
C GLU A 148 -16.17 -6.17 -2.85
N GLU A 149 -15.85 -4.87 -2.94
CA GLU A 149 -16.84 -3.81 -2.70
C GLU A 149 -17.93 -3.76 -3.77
N VAL A 150 -17.55 -3.90 -5.03
CA VAL A 150 -18.49 -3.91 -6.17
C VAL A 150 -19.46 -5.09 -6.07
N MET A 151 -18.97 -6.26 -5.69
CA MET A 151 -19.78 -7.50 -5.63
C MET A 151 -20.67 -7.57 -4.38
N ASN A 152 -20.47 -6.69 -3.40
CA ASN A 152 -21.15 -6.71 -2.12
C ASN A 152 -21.82 -5.36 -1.77
N PRO A 153 -22.74 -4.85 -2.60
CA PRO A 153 -23.41 -3.57 -2.33
C PRO A 153 -24.26 -3.62 -1.04
N PRO A 154 -24.54 -2.46 -0.41
CA PRO A 154 -25.42 -2.37 0.75
C PRO A 154 -26.82 -2.95 0.47
N GLY A 155 -27.35 -3.74 1.40
CA GLY A 155 -28.65 -4.40 1.25
C GLY A 155 -28.61 -5.74 0.49
N ARG A 156 -27.42 -6.24 0.16
CA ARG A 156 -27.24 -7.58 -0.42
C ARG A 156 -27.85 -8.68 0.45
N ALA A 157 -28.42 -9.70 -0.19
CA ALA A 157 -28.94 -10.88 0.50
C ALA A 157 -27.83 -11.82 1.03
N ARG A 158 -26.66 -11.84 0.38
CA ARG A 158 -25.52 -12.67 0.75
C ARG A 158 -24.21 -11.94 0.50
N THR A 159 -23.25 -12.10 1.40
CA THR A 159 -21.86 -11.65 1.20
C THR A 159 -21.06 -12.70 0.41
N ARG A 160 -20.38 -12.27 -0.65
CA ARG A 160 -19.46 -13.07 -1.45
C ARG A 160 -18.03 -12.67 -1.10
N MET A 161 -17.30 -13.53 -0.39
CA MET A 161 -15.92 -13.29 0.06
C MET A 161 -14.86 -13.80 -0.92
N LEU A 162 -15.25 -14.31 -2.09
CA LEU A 162 -14.31 -14.92 -3.03
C LEU A 162 -13.24 -13.93 -3.54
N PRO A 163 -13.60 -12.67 -3.93
CA PRO A 163 -12.61 -11.66 -4.28
C PRO A 163 -11.62 -11.39 -3.14
N PHE A 164 -12.09 -11.27 -1.89
CA PHE A 164 -11.20 -11.12 -0.73
C PHE A 164 -10.14 -12.23 -0.63
N TRP A 165 -10.53 -13.49 -0.83
CA TRP A 165 -9.59 -14.62 -0.75
C TRP A 165 -8.61 -14.66 -1.93
N PHE A 166 -9.06 -14.30 -3.15
CA PHE A 166 -8.16 -14.15 -4.29
C PHE A 166 -7.15 -13.03 -4.06
N GLY A 167 -7.62 -11.89 -3.55
CA GLY A 167 -6.75 -10.79 -3.13
C GLY A 167 -5.74 -11.22 -2.08
N THR A 168 -6.16 -11.98 -1.07
CA THR A 168 -5.26 -12.52 -0.03
C THR A 168 -4.19 -13.44 -0.62
N LEU A 169 -4.58 -14.34 -1.52
CA LEU A 169 -3.65 -15.27 -2.17
C LEU A 169 -2.58 -14.53 -2.97
N VAL A 170 -2.94 -13.54 -3.78
CA VAL A 170 -1.94 -12.79 -4.55
C VAL A 170 -1.17 -11.79 -3.68
N GLY A 171 -1.82 -11.22 -2.67
CA GLY A 171 -1.23 -10.25 -1.75
C GLY A 171 -0.18 -10.83 -0.81
N VAL A 172 -0.23 -12.13 -0.50
CA VAL A 172 0.79 -12.77 0.35
C VAL A 172 2.10 -13.08 -0.40
N THR A 173 2.07 -13.16 -1.73
CA THR A 173 3.24 -13.63 -2.51
C THR A 173 4.47 -12.72 -2.40
N PRO A 174 4.36 -11.36 -2.41
CA PRO A 174 5.52 -10.51 -2.20
C PRO A 174 6.10 -10.67 -0.79
N TRP A 175 5.25 -10.85 0.21
CA TRP A 175 5.67 -11.06 1.60
C TRP A 175 6.40 -12.38 1.81
N VAL A 176 6.00 -13.44 1.11
CA VAL A 176 6.74 -14.72 1.12
C VAL A 176 8.13 -14.54 0.52
N SER A 177 8.25 -13.82 -0.59
CA SER A 177 9.54 -13.52 -1.22
C SER A 177 10.46 -12.71 -0.29
N ILE A 178 9.93 -11.64 0.32
CA ILE A 178 10.62 -10.82 1.32
C ILE A 178 11.07 -11.68 2.51
N ALA A 179 10.16 -12.48 3.08
CA ALA A 179 10.46 -13.32 4.24
C ALA A 179 11.54 -14.36 3.92
N TYR A 180 11.49 -14.97 2.74
CA TYR A 180 12.52 -15.91 2.29
C TYR A 180 13.91 -15.26 2.31
N ASN A 181 14.06 -14.08 1.70
CA ASN A 181 15.36 -13.40 1.68
C ASN A 181 15.83 -13.01 3.08
N ILE A 182 14.94 -12.50 3.93
CA ILE A 182 15.27 -12.10 5.30
C ILE A 182 15.75 -13.30 6.15
N VAL A 183 15.16 -14.49 5.95
CA VAL A 183 15.55 -15.73 6.65
C VAL A 183 16.84 -16.33 6.06
N ALA A 184 17.01 -16.27 4.74
CA ALA A 184 18.17 -16.84 4.05
C ALA A 184 19.44 -15.97 4.18
N ALA A 185 19.29 -14.67 4.39
CA ALA A 185 20.40 -13.74 4.51
C ALA A 185 21.25 -14.01 5.76
N ARG A 186 22.58 -14.02 5.59
CA ARG A 186 23.53 -14.19 6.72
C ARG A 186 23.53 -12.99 7.68
N THR A 187 23.29 -11.81 7.13
CA THR A 187 23.31 -10.53 7.85
C THR A 187 22.24 -9.62 7.28
N VAL A 188 21.34 -9.14 8.14
CA VAL A 188 20.30 -8.17 7.80
C VAL A 188 20.38 -7.04 8.82
N PRO A 189 20.45 -5.76 8.39
CA PRO A 189 20.46 -4.64 9.32
C PRO A 189 19.22 -4.62 10.21
N GLY A 190 19.37 -4.26 11.49
CA GLY A 190 18.28 -4.28 12.47
C GLY A 190 17.04 -3.46 12.05
N PHE A 191 17.25 -2.31 11.42
CA PHE A 191 16.15 -1.46 10.96
C PHE A 191 15.33 -2.11 9.83
N VAL A 192 15.93 -2.98 9.01
CA VAL A 192 15.23 -3.71 7.94
C VAL A 192 14.24 -4.72 8.54
N TYR A 193 14.63 -5.44 9.61
CA TYR A 193 13.67 -6.27 10.37
C TYR A 193 12.52 -5.43 10.92
N GLY A 194 12.83 -4.24 11.45
CA GLY A 194 11.82 -3.30 11.92
C GLY A 194 10.85 -2.86 10.84
N ILE A 195 11.34 -2.53 9.64
CA ILE A 195 10.51 -2.19 8.48
C ILE A 195 9.60 -3.37 8.11
N VAL A 196 10.16 -4.55 7.89
CA VAL A 196 9.41 -5.73 7.43
C VAL A 196 8.33 -6.11 8.44
N LEU A 197 8.65 -6.18 9.72
CA LEU A 197 7.69 -6.60 10.75
C LEU A 197 6.54 -5.60 10.91
N VAL A 198 6.86 -4.31 11.07
CA VAL A 198 5.85 -3.25 11.26
C VAL A 198 4.94 -3.17 10.03
N GLN A 199 5.53 -3.18 8.83
CA GLN A 199 4.73 -3.08 7.61
C GLN A 199 3.93 -4.35 7.34
N ALA A 200 4.42 -5.55 7.69
CA ALA A 200 3.62 -6.77 7.58
C ALA A 200 2.36 -6.67 8.45
N VAL A 201 2.53 -6.29 9.71
CA VAL A 201 1.39 -6.11 10.64
C VAL A 201 0.39 -5.10 10.11
N LEU A 202 0.86 -3.94 9.62
CA LEU A 202 -0.02 -2.91 9.08
C LEU A 202 -0.70 -3.37 7.78
N PHE A 203 0.02 -3.99 6.85
CA PHE A 203 -0.50 -4.51 5.59
C PHE A 203 -1.61 -5.54 5.81
N PHE A 204 -1.37 -6.55 6.66
CA PHE A 204 -2.41 -7.53 6.97
C PHE A 204 -3.59 -6.92 7.73
N SER A 205 -3.38 -5.82 8.47
CA SER A 205 -4.47 -5.08 9.11
C SER A 205 -5.42 -4.42 8.11
N PHE A 206 -4.97 -4.05 6.91
CA PHE A 206 -5.88 -3.62 5.82
C PHE A 206 -6.81 -4.75 5.38
N GLY A 207 -6.27 -5.96 5.22
CA GLY A 207 -7.05 -7.16 4.91
C GLY A 207 -8.05 -7.49 6.03
N VAL A 208 -7.61 -7.46 7.28
CA VAL A 208 -8.48 -7.66 8.45
C VAL A 208 -9.60 -6.61 8.50
N ASN A 209 -9.30 -5.34 8.21
CA ASN A 209 -10.31 -4.28 8.15
C ASN A 209 -11.42 -4.59 7.13
N GLN A 210 -11.04 -5.02 5.92
CA GLN A 210 -12.01 -5.43 4.89
C GLN A 210 -12.81 -6.66 5.34
N TRP A 211 -12.13 -7.67 5.88
CA TRP A 211 -12.75 -8.90 6.32
C TRP A 211 -13.79 -8.64 7.42
N LEU A 212 -13.44 -7.84 8.44
CA LEU A 212 -14.36 -7.45 9.51
C LEU A 212 -15.55 -6.65 8.97
N GLN A 213 -15.33 -5.75 8.00
CA GLN A 213 -16.39 -4.98 7.34
C GLN A 213 -17.41 -5.87 6.63
N TYR A 214 -16.95 -6.83 5.83
CA TYR A 214 -17.85 -7.71 5.07
C TYR A 214 -18.47 -8.83 5.89
N ARG A 215 -17.82 -9.21 6.99
CA ARG A 215 -18.37 -10.11 8.02
C ARG A 215 -19.29 -9.39 9.02
N GLY A 216 -19.30 -8.05 9.03
CA GLY A 216 -20.15 -7.24 9.90
C GLY A 216 -19.85 -7.41 11.38
N VAL A 217 -18.58 -7.60 11.75
CA VAL A 217 -18.18 -7.94 13.13
C VAL A 217 -17.98 -6.66 13.96
N GLY A 218 -18.67 -6.55 15.09
CA GLY A 218 -18.51 -5.45 16.04
C GLY A 218 -18.75 -4.07 15.40
N ARG A 219 -17.80 -3.14 15.57
CA ARG A 219 -17.90 -1.77 15.03
C ARG A 219 -17.83 -1.72 13.50
N TRP A 220 -17.32 -2.77 12.85
CA TRP A 220 -17.21 -2.85 11.39
C TRP A 220 -18.52 -3.18 10.67
N SER A 221 -19.62 -3.43 11.40
CA SER A 221 -20.96 -3.42 10.79
C SER A 221 -21.36 -2.03 10.26
N ASP A 222 -20.68 -0.97 10.73
CA ASP A 222 -20.77 0.40 10.25
C ASP A 222 -19.72 0.66 9.16
N TYR A 223 -20.15 0.83 7.90
CA TYR A 223 -19.25 1.04 6.76
C TYR A 223 -18.36 2.28 6.95
N ALA A 224 -18.90 3.38 7.51
CA ALA A 224 -18.10 4.59 7.73
C ALA A 224 -17.01 4.39 8.81
N TYR A 225 -17.17 3.42 9.71
CA TYR A 225 -16.11 3.02 10.64
C TYR A 225 -14.97 2.28 9.91
N GLY A 226 -15.29 1.36 9.00
CA GLY A 226 -14.31 0.69 8.15
C GLY A 226 -13.54 1.67 7.25
N GLU A 227 -14.26 2.62 6.65
CA GLU A 227 -13.67 3.74 5.89
C GLU A 227 -12.69 4.55 6.73
N LYS A 228 -13.09 4.96 7.94
CA LYS A 228 -12.21 5.72 8.83
C LYS A 228 -10.98 4.91 9.26
N SER A 229 -11.14 3.60 9.46
CA SER A 229 -10.04 2.71 9.81
C SER A 229 -9.00 2.63 8.69
N TYR A 230 -9.43 2.61 7.42
CA TYR A 230 -8.50 2.71 6.28
C TYR A 230 -7.70 4.01 6.26
N LEU A 231 -8.34 5.14 6.57
CA LEU A 231 -7.64 6.43 6.64
C LEU A 231 -6.53 6.42 7.70
N VAL A 232 -6.82 5.88 8.88
CA VAL A 232 -5.85 5.76 9.99
C VAL A 232 -4.71 4.81 9.63
N LEU A 233 -5.05 3.62 9.09
CA LEU A 233 -4.06 2.64 8.66
C LEU A 233 -3.15 3.20 7.56
N SER A 234 -3.71 3.93 6.59
CA SER A 234 -2.95 4.59 5.50
C SER A 234 -1.94 5.58 6.05
N LEU A 235 -2.37 6.47 6.95
CA LEU A 235 -1.49 7.43 7.59
C LEU A 235 -0.38 6.71 8.35
N ALA A 236 -0.73 5.74 9.22
CA ALA A 236 0.23 5.03 10.05
C ALA A 236 1.25 4.25 9.21
N ALA A 237 0.80 3.44 8.24
CA ALA A 237 1.68 2.63 7.40
C ALA A 237 2.66 3.47 6.58
N LYS A 238 2.15 4.51 5.90
CA LYS A 238 2.97 5.40 5.08
C LYS A 238 3.96 6.20 5.93
N SER A 239 3.52 6.76 7.05
CA SER A 239 4.38 7.57 7.93
C SER A 239 5.47 6.71 8.55
N LEU A 240 5.10 5.54 9.13
CA LEU A 240 6.08 4.64 9.74
C LEU A 240 7.10 4.14 8.71
N LEU A 241 6.67 3.74 7.51
CA LEU A 241 7.61 3.32 6.47
C LEU A 241 8.57 4.45 6.09
N ALA A 242 8.03 5.64 5.82
CA ALA A 242 8.83 6.80 5.41
C ALA A 242 9.93 7.12 6.43
N TRP A 243 9.58 7.17 7.71
CA TRP A 243 10.54 7.54 8.75
C TRP A 243 11.47 6.40 9.16
N GLN A 244 11.04 5.14 9.07
CA GLN A 244 11.95 3.99 9.27
C GLN A 244 13.00 3.91 8.15
N ILE A 245 12.59 4.16 6.89
CA ILE A 245 13.53 4.27 5.76
C ILE A 245 14.45 5.48 5.96
N PHE A 246 13.89 6.64 6.31
CA PHE A 246 14.64 7.86 6.48
C PHE A 246 15.77 7.70 7.51
N THR A 247 15.41 7.26 8.71
CA THR A 247 16.37 7.04 9.80
C THR A 247 17.33 5.88 9.55
N GLY A 248 16.93 4.90 8.75
CA GLY A 248 17.75 3.73 8.44
C GLY A 248 18.78 3.94 7.34
N SER A 249 18.55 4.87 6.40
CA SER A 249 19.45 5.03 5.25
C SER A 249 19.44 6.39 4.53
N LEU A 250 18.68 7.39 4.99
CA LEU A 250 18.61 8.71 4.33
C LEU A 250 19.05 9.87 5.22
N ALA A 251 19.34 9.63 6.51
CA ALA A 251 19.70 10.68 7.46
C ALA A 251 21.18 11.13 7.37
N ASP A 252 21.96 10.52 6.46
CA ASP A 252 23.39 10.75 6.24
C ASP A 252 23.66 11.40 4.87
#